data_AF-A0A059X3C3-F1
#
_entry.id   AF-A0A059X3C3-F1
#
_cell.length_a   1.000
_cell.length_b   1.000
_cell.length_c   1.000
_cell.angle_alpha   90.00
_cell.angle_beta   90.00
_cell.angle_gamma   90.00
#
_symmetry.space_group_name_H-M   'P 1'
#
loop_
_entity.id
_entity.type
_entity.pdbx_description
1 polymer ?
#
loop_
_entity_poly.entity_id
_entity_poly.type
_entity_poly.pdbx_seq_one_letter_code
_entity_poly.pdbx_strand_id
1 'polypeptide(L)'
;MFYSDGMSGSYVDSLNSEFKSPYLIVTDTRAYSTVARRYCEAATNRALPFALVTDIYCPWARDFDGDLLQVKTDVGQFWDSLAPLTCLFNLLISAIVERLGPAIDERVSRNRQLQSEFDQFDL
;
A
#
# COMPACT_ATOMS: atom_id res chain seq x y z
N MET A 1 9.88 -5.35 -0.96
CA MET A 1 8.45 -5.01 -1.10
C MET A 1 7.77 -6.29 -1.53
N PHE A 2 6.87 -6.79 -0.69
CA PHE A 2 6.08 -7.99 -0.94
C PHE A 2 4.65 -7.52 -1.18
N TYR A 3 4.07 -7.86 -2.32
CA TYR A 3 2.68 -7.54 -2.64
C TYR A 3 1.81 -8.73 -2.31
N SER A 4 0.68 -8.48 -1.65
CA SER A 4 -0.27 -9.50 -1.21
C SER A 4 -1.68 -9.02 -1.51
N ASP A 5 -2.36 -9.74 -2.40
CA ASP A 5 -3.72 -9.41 -2.85
C ASP A 5 -4.83 -9.98 -1.95
N GLY A 6 -4.46 -10.62 -0.84
CA GLY A 6 -5.38 -11.26 0.10
C GLY A 6 -5.90 -12.62 -0.35
N MET A 7 -5.59 -13.06 -1.56
CA MET A 7 -5.93 -14.38 -2.07
C MET A 7 -4.88 -15.41 -1.66
N SER A 8 -5.30 -16.68 -1.56
CA SER A 8 -4.39 -17.83 -1.45
C SER A 8 -3.37 -17.78 -0.30
N GLY A 9 -3.73 -17.19 0.85
CA GLY A 9 -2.87 -17.16 2.04
C GLY A 9 -1.87 -15.99 2.09
N SER A 10 -1.87 -15.10 1.11
CA SER A 10 -0.90 -14.01 1.00
C SER A 10 -0.89 -13.04 2.19
N TYR A 11 -1.99 -12.90 2.93
CA TYR A 11 -2.02 -12.15 4.21
C TYR A 11 -1.26 -12.81 5.34
N VAL A 12 -1.20 -14.14 5.37
CA VAL A 12 -0.42 -14.87 6.38
C VAL A 12 1.06 -14.63 6.11
N ASP A 13 1.47 -14.70 4.85
CA ASP A 13 2.85 -14.47 4.43
C ASP A 13 3.29 -13.02 4.71
N SER A 14 2.43 -12.03 4.47
CA SER A 14 2.76 -10.63 4.75
C SER A 14 2.93 -10.36 6.25
N LEU A 15 2.12 -10.98 7.10
CA LEU A 15 2.24 -10.91 8.56
C LEU A 15 3.45 -11.69 9.10
N ASN A 16 4.03 -12.60 8.31
CA ASN A 16 5.17 -13.43 8.68
C ASN A 16 6.36 -13.29 7.70
N SER A 17 6.58 -12.10 7.16
CA SER A 17 7.50 -11.87 6.03
C SER A 17 9.00 -12.09 6.29
N GLU A 18 9.41 -12.36 7.54
CA GLU A 18 10.81 -12.43 7.99
C GLU A 18 11.68 -11.19 7.71
N PHE A 19 11.10 -10.10 7.20
CA PHE A 19 11.84 -8.86 6.99
C PHE A 19 12.31 -8.30 8.33
N LYS A 20 13.50 -7.70 8.34
CA LYS A 20 14.11 -7.13 9.55
C LYS A 20 13.27 -6.03 10.21
N SER A 21 12.55 -5.25 9.40
CA SER A 21 11.70 -4.13 9.85
C SER A 21 10.54 -3.95 8.87
N PRO A 22 9.54 -4.85 8.89
CA PRO A 22 8.40 -4.76 7.99
C PRO A 22 7.53 -3.55 8.36
N TYR A 23 6.95 -2.92 7.35
CA TYR A 23 5.93 -1.90 7.50
C TYR A 23 4.81 -2.22 6.51
N LEU A 24 3.59 -2.33 7.00
CA LEU A 24 2.44 -2.79 6.21
C LEU A 24 1.69 -1.58 5.64
N ILE A 25 1.21 -1.69 4.40
CA ILE A 25 0.28 -0.72 3.82
C ILE A 25 -1.01 -1.46 3.49
N VAL A 26 -2.08 -1.15 4.22
CA VAL A 26 -3.40 -1.74 4.06
C VAL A 26 -4.27 -0.72 3.33
N THR A 27 -4.82 -1.10 2.17
CA THR A 27 -5.75 -0.23 1.43
C THR A 27 -7.13 -0.86 1.43
N ASP A 28 -8.12 -0.13 1.91
CA ASP A 28 -9.52 -0.56 1.92
C ASP A 28 -10.45 0.64 1.80
N THR A 29 -11.47 0.54 0.96
CA THR A 29 -12.42 1.63 0.68
C THR A 29 -13.85 1.13 0.84
N ARG A 30 -14.83 1.98 0.53
CA ARG A 30 -16.27 1.69 0.58
C ARG A 30 -16.65 0.24 0.24
N ALA A 31 -17.57 -0.29 1.06
CA ALA A 31 -17.84 -1.70 1.38
C ALA A 31 -17.05 -2.23 2.58
N TYR A 32 -15.92 -1.60 2.93
CA TYR A 32 -15.15 -1.78 4.17
C TYR A 32 -14.95 -3.24 4.56
N SER A 33 -13.97 -3.88 3.93
CA SER A 33 -13.73 -5.31 4.07
C SER A 33 -13.56 -5.71 5.53
N THR A 34 -14.38 -6.68 5.97
CA THR A 34 -14.19 -7.33 7.27
C THR A 34 -12.80 -7.96 7.39
N VAL A 35 -12.22 -8.38 6.26
CA VAL A 35 -10.87 -8.95 6.22
C VAL A 35 -9.81 -7.87 6.44
N ALA A 36 -9.96 -6.67 5.84
CA ALA A 36 -9.01 -5.57 6.05
C ALA A 36 -8.99 -5.12 7.52
N ARG A 37 -10.16 -5.00 8.15
CA ARG A 37 -10.25 -4.70 9.59
C ARG A 37 -9.57 -5.78 10.44
N ARG A 38 -9.86 -7.06 10.20
CA ARG A 38 -9.23 -8.18 10.90
C ARG A 38 -7.72 -8.23 10.67
N TYR A 39 -7.26 -7.82 9.49
CA TYR A 39 -5.84 -7.73 9.19
C TYR A 39 -5.15 -6.64 10.03
N CYS A 40 -5.77 -5.46 10.16
CA CYS A 40 -5.26 -4.39 11.04
C CYS A 40 -5.21 -4.83 12.51
N GLU A 41 -6.23 -5.55 12.97
CA GLU A 41 -6.26 -6.17 14.32
C GLU A 41 -5.12 -7.19 14.47
N ALA A 42 -4.92 -8.07 13.49
CA ALA A 42 -3.87 -9.07 13.50
C ALA A 42 -2.46 -8.45 13.49
N ALA A 43 -2.26 -7.35 12.75
CA ALA A 43 -1.01 -6.58 12.74
C ALA A 43 -0.76 -5.91 14.10
N THR A 44 -1.79 -5.28 14.66
CA THR A 44 -1.74 -4.64 16.00
C THR A 44 -1.33 -5.65 17.07
N ASN A 45 -1.98 -6.82 17.10
CA ASN A 45 -1.68 -7.90 18.06
C ASN A 45 -0.26 -8.46 17.95
N ARG A 46 0.43 -8.21 16.82
CA ARG A 46 1.82 -8.62 16.56
C ARG A 46 2.81 -7.46 16.69
N ALA A 47 2.35 -6.27 17.08
CA ALA A 47 3.15 -5.04 17.09
C ALA A 47 3.83 -4.75 15.74
N LEU A 48 3.17 -5.08 14.63
CA LEU A 48 3.63 -4.75 13.29
C LEU A 48 3.14 -3.34 12.93
N PRO A 49 4.03 -2.40 12.59
CA PRO A 49 3.62 -1.05 12.21
C PRO A 49 2.93 -1.09 10.85
N PHE A 50 1.88 -0.28 10.69
CA PHE A 50 1.13 -0.21 9.45
C PHE A 50 0.51 1.16 9.19
N ALA A 51 0.27 1.45 7.91
CA ALA A 51 -0.64 2.50 7.46
C ALA A 51 -1.95 1.90 6.97
N LEU A 52 -3.08 2.47 7.39
CA LEU A 52 -4.38 2.29 6.77
C LEU A 52 -4.64 3.42 5.78
N VAL A 53 -4.71 3.08 4.50
CA VAL A 53 -5.12 3.96 3.41
C VAL A 53 -6.59 3.69 3.11
N THR A 54 -7.46 4.64 3.41
CA THR A 54 -8.91 4.45 3.28
C THR A 54 -9.60 5.74 2.86
N ASP A 55 -10.92 5.70 2.73
CA ASP A 55 -11.72 6.90 2.51
C ASP A 55 -12.15 7.55 3.84
N ILE A 56 -12.61 8.80 3.75
CA ILE A 56 -13.00 9.60 4.93
C ILE A 56 -14.19 9.03 5.71
N TYR A 57 -14.93 8.07 5.15
CA TYR A 57 -16.17 7.56 5.72
C TYR A 57 -16.01 6.19 6.40
N CYS A 58 -14.80 5.63 6.44
CA CYS A 58 -14.54 4.36 7.10
C CYS A 58 -14.80 4.46 8.63
N PRO A 59 -15.79 3.72 9.17
CA PRO A 59 -16.26 3.92 10.54
C PRO A 59 -15.30 3.37 11.59
N TRP A 60 -14.43 2.43 11.21
CA TRP A 60 -13.49 1.76 12.11
C TRP A 60 -12.04 2.26 11.93
N ALA A 61 -11.82 3.27 11.07
CA ALA A 61 -10.48 3.73 10.71
C ALA A 61 -9.62 4.19 11.90
N ARG A 62 -10.25 4.58 13.01
CA ARG A 62 -9.61 5.06 14.24
C ARG A 62 -9.59 4.02 15.37
N ASP A 63 -10.01 2.79 15.09
CA ASP A 63 -10.03 1.71 16.09
C ASP A 63 -8.60 1.18 16.38
N PHE A 64 -7.61 1.57 15.59
CA PHE A 64 -6.23 1.09 15.68
C PHE A 64 -5.22 2.25 15.67
N ASP A 65 -4.11 2.08 16.38
CA ASP A 65 -3.01 3.07 16.47
C ASP A 65 -2.03 3.04 15.27
N GLY A 66 -2.53 2.68 14.08
CA GLY A 66 -1.76 2.74 12.83
C GLY A 66 -1.69 4.15 12.25
N ASP A 67 -0.76 4.38 11.32
CA ASP A 67 -0.77 5.60 10.52
C ASP A 67 -2.04 5.63 9.67
N LEU A 68 -2.78 6.74 9.67
CA LEU A 68 -4.07 6.83 9.00
C LEU A 68 -4.02 7.86 7.86
N LEU A 69 -4.19 7.39 6.63
CA LEU A 69 -4.25 8.21 5.42
C LEU A 69 -5.66 8.13 4.83
N GLN A 70 -6.44 9.21 4.97
CA GLN A 70 -7.81 9.27 4.47
C GLN A 70 -7.92 10.20 3.26
N VAL A 71 -8.63 9.74 2.22
CA VAL A 71 -8.94 10.54 1.03
C VAL A 71 -10.44 10.57 0.75
N LYS A 72 -10.92 11.63 0.10
CA LYS A 72 -12.32 11.70 -0.31
C LYS A 72 -12.50 10.99 -1.65
N THR A 73 -13.01 9.76 -1.64
CA THR A 73 -13.30 8.97 -2.86
C THR A 73 -14.69 9.31 -3.45
N ASP A 74 -15.59 9.83 -2.62
CA ASP A 74 -16.91 10.30 -3.04
C ASP A 74 -16.82 11.58 -3.87
N VAL A 75 -17.19 11.47 -5.14
CA VAL A 75 -17.21 12.55 -6.14
C VAL A 75 -18.64 12.98 -6.50
N GLY A 76 -19.66 12.58 -5.71
CA GLY A 76 -21.06 12.87 -5.99
C GLY A 76 -21.60 12.17 -7.24
N GLN A 77 -20.95 11.08 -7.67
CA GLN A 77 -21.37 10.24 -8.79
C GLN A 77 -21.82 8.85 -8.29
N PHE A 78 -22.35 8.05 -9.21
CA PHE A 78 -22.82 6.70 -8.88
C PHE A 78 -21.71 5.79 -8.34
N TRP A 79 -20.48 5.95 -8.83
CA TRP A 79 -19.30 5.22 -8.40
C TRP A 79 -18.33 6.14 -7.66
N ASP A 80 -17.68 5.60 -6.63
CA ASP A 80 -16.55 6.28 -6.01
C ASP A 80 -15.37 6.37 -7.00
N SER A 81 -14.58 7.43 -6.87
CA SER A 81 -13.37 7.64 -7.65
C SER A 81 -12.15 7.16 -6.89
N LEU A 82 -11.33 6.33 -7.54
CA LEU A 82 -10.01 5.93 -7.03
C LEU A 82 -8.92 6.96 -7.36
N ALA A 83 -9.21 8.01 -8.13
CA ALA A 83 -8.22 9.02 -8.50
C ALA A 83 -7.50 9.66 -7.28
N PRO A 84 -8.19 10.00 -6.18
CA PRO A 84 -7.54 10.52 -4.98
C PRO A 84 -6.54 9.56 -4.34
N LEU A 85 -6.82 8.25 -4.38
CA LEU A 85 -5.89 7.22 -3.88
C LEU A 85 -4.66 7.14 -4.77
N THR A 86 -4.84 7.12 -6.09
CA THR A 86 -3.73 7.14 -7.04
C THR A 86 -2.86 8.39 -6.85
N CYS A 87 -3.47 9.56 -6.66
CA CYS A 87 -2.75 10.79 -6.34
C CYS A 87 -1.95 10.68 -5.04
N LEU A 88 -2.55 10.15 -3.96
CA LEU A 88 -1.86 9.92 -2.69
C LEU A 88 -0.65 9.00 -2.87
N PHE A 89 -0.81 7.86 -3.53
CA PHE A 89 0.30 6.92 -3.76
C PHE A 89 1.41 7.54 -4.61
N ASN A 90 1.06 8.31 -5.65
CA ASN A 90 2.05 9.01 -6.45
C ASN A 90 2.84 10.02 -5.60
N LEU A 91 2.17 10.79 -4.74
CA LEU A 91 2.85 11.72 -3.83
C LEU A 91 3.78 11.01 -2.84
N LEU A 92 3.35 9.86 -2.29
CA LEU A 92 4.19 9.04 -1.40
C LEU A 92 5.44 8.53 -2.14
N ILE A 93 5.27 8.03 -3.37
CA ILE A 93 6.39 7.57 -4.20
C ILE A 93 7.34 8.74 -4.51
N SER A 94 6.82 9.90 -4.91
CA SER A 94 7.63 11.09 -5.17
C SER A 94 8.44 11.51 -3.94
N ALA A 95 7.83 11.52 -2.76
CA ALA A 95 8.53 11.83 -1.50
C ALA A 95 9.61 10.79 -1.17
N ILE A 96 9.38 9.50 -1.45
CA ILE A 96 10.38 8.44 -1.29
C ILE A 96 11.56 8.67 -2.24
N VAL A 97 11.29 8.96 -3.52
CA VAL A 97 12.32 9.25 -4.53
C VAL A 97 13.17 10.44 -4.10
N GLU A 98 12.54 11.54 -3.67
CA GLU A 98 13.23 12.73 -3.18
C GLU A 98 14.12 12.41 -1.97
N ARG A 99 13.62 11.62 -1.01
CA ARG A 99 14.37 11.24 0.19
C ARG A 99 15.53 10.27 -0.08
N LEU A 100 15.38 9.36 -1.04
CA LEU A 100 16.43 8.40 -1.41
C LEU A 100 17.51 9.06 -2.29
N GLY A 101 17.17 10.11 -3.02
CA GLY A 101 18.11 10.85 -3.86
C GLY A 101 18.81 9.93 -4.88
N PRO A 102 20.12 10.09 -5.13
CA PRO A 102 20.85 9.36 -6.17
C PRO A 102 20.83 7.82 -6.03
N ALA A 103 20.55 7.29 -4.84
CA ALA A 103 20.45 5.84 -4.64
C ALA A 103 19.28 5.20 -5.43
N ILE A 104 18.29 5.99 -5.85
CA ILE A 104 17.22 5.52 -6.72
C ILE A 104 17.73 5.20 -8.14
N ASP A 105 18.74 5.93 -8.62
CA ASP A 105 19.21 5.85 -10.00
C ASP A 105 19.85 4.49 -10.30
N GLU A 106 20.63 3.96 -9.35
CA GLU A 106 21.19 2.60 -9.43
C GLU A 106 20.09 1.55 -9.51
N ARG A 107 19.02 1.72 -8.72
CA ARG A 107 17.88 0.78 -8.70
C ARG A 107 17.07 0.85 -9.99
N VAL A 108 16.85 2.04 -10.53
CA VAL A 108 16.18 2.25 -11.83
C VAL A 108 17.02 1.69 -12.96
N SER A 109 18.34 1.90 -12.94
CA SER A 109 19.27 1.34 -13.93
C SER A 109 19.23 -0.20 -13.94
N ARG A 110 19.31 -0.83 -12.76
CA ARG A 110 19.18 -2.29 -12.65
C ARG A 110 17.84 -2.81 -13.14
N ASN A 111 16.74 -2.11 -12.84
CA ASN A 111 15.42 -2.49 -13.35
C ASN A 111 15.35 -2.39 -14.88
N ARG A 112 15.95 -1.36 -15.49
CA ARG A 112 16.03 -1.23 -16.96
C ARG A 112 16.85 -2.35 -17.58
N GLN A 113 17.96 -2.75 -16.94
CA GLN A 113 18.75 -3.88 -17.40
C GLN A 113 17.91 -5.18 -17.40
N LEU A 114 17.20 -5.45 -16.30
CA LEU A 114 16.29 -6.60 -16.22
C LEU A 114 15.18 -6.53 -17.29
N GLN A 115 14.59 -5.36 -17.51
CA GLN A 115 13.56 -5.17 -18.55
C GLN A 115 14.11 -5.48 -19.95
N SER A 116 15.36 -5.10 -20.23
CA SER A 116 16.04 -5.41 -21.48
C SER A 116 16.35 -6.90 -21.62
N GLU A 117 16.57 -7.63 -20.52
CA GLU A 117 16.79 -9.09 -20.56
C GLU A 117 15.51 -9.85 -20.95
N PHE A 118 14.33 -9.28 -20.67
CA PHE A 118 13.04 -9.89 -20.99
C PHE A 118 12.43 -9.43 -22.32
N ASP A 119 13.13 -8.60 -23.11
CA ASP A 119 12.58 -7.92 -24.30
C ASP A 119 11.20 -7.32 -24.02
N GLN A 120 11.02 -6.76 -22.81
CA GLN A 120 9.69 -6.46 -22.29
C GLN A 120 9.01 -5.29 -23.02
N PHE A 121 9.80 -4.46 -23.70
CA PHE A 121 9.32 -3.30 -24.45
C PHE A 121 10.12 -3.17 -25.75
N ASP A 122 9.42 -3.06 -26.88
CA ASP A 122 10.03 -2.61 -28.13
C ASP A 122 10.40 -1.13 -27.98
N LEU A 123 11.69 -0.81 -28.02
CA LEU A 123 12.18 0.56 -28.20
C LEU A 123 12.43 0.84 -29.68
#